data_AF-A0A7C7BLW2-F1
#
_entry.id   AF-A0A7C7BLW2-F1
#
_cell.length_a   1.000
_cell.length_b   1.000
_cell.length_c   1.000
_cell.angle_alpha   90.00
_cell.angle_beta   90.00
_cell.angle_gamma   90.00
#
_symmetry.space_group_name_H-M   'P 1'
#
loop_
_entity.id
_entity.type
_entity.pdbx_description
1 polymer ?
#
loop_
_entity_poly.entity_id
_entity_poly.type
_entity_poly.pdbx_seq_one_letter_code
_entity_poly.pdbx_strand_id
1 'polypeptide(L)'
;MKKKLLYGFAALVILLALIVGSFAYVVIIRAPDPVSTEALNLKRTEVSPNFYTIGNNWLKKNQYGLYEMYVEGAPFERGVINGKLSRELVVKQEVVFISSIRKIIPSAWYLNFLKYLVAWFNRDLDDHIAEEYKLEIFGVSRALSDEYDFIGPKYQRILNYHAAHDIGHALQDENYVQGCTSFSAWNQRVKDQSLLIGRNFDFSVGEEFAEDKIISFNHPDDGHDFMMVTWGGMIGAVSGMNNKGLTVTINAAKSDIPTGSATPIAILAREILQYAQNIEEAVKIAAKRETFVSESIMVGSWQDNKTAIIEKTPTRMSIKMAAQDYIICSNHFQSELFADDPLNIENLETSDSPYRYNRMQELIGSSQLINPVRIAAILRDRAGVGGENIGLGNQKSINQLIAHHSIIFNPGQQLVWVSTKPWQLGPYIAYDLSVIFNELPGLKKDSSIIVDSLTIPADSFLYSKEYKNFLRYKELKAHFQKIINDESAENLNLDDDSTHAFLKSNPEFYLVYSILGDYFRKLGRPEKALELYEIALSKEIPYKADVDDIKGRIEKLKNE
;
A
#
# COMPACT_ATOMS: atom_id res chain seq x y z
N MET A 1 -1.05 39.11 50.50
CA MET A 1 -0.99 37.75 49.92
C MET A 1 -1.82 37.59 48.65
N LYS A 2 -3.13 37.92 48.63
CA LYS A 2 -4.02 37.73 47.46
C LYS A 2 -3.52 38.36 46.13
N LYS A 3 -2.99 39.58 46.14
CA LYS A 3 -2.46 40.24 44.92
C LYS A 3 -1.20 39.56 44.36
N LYS A 4 -0.28 39.09 45.21
CA LYS A 4 0.92 38.35 44.77
C LYS A 4 0.57 36.99 44.19
N LEU A 5 -0.42 36.30 44.78
CA LEU A 5 -0.96 35.05 44.22
C LEU A 5 -1.63 35.28 42.86
N LEU A 6 -2.38 36.37 42.70
CA LEU A 6 -3.01 36.76 41.44
C LEU A 6 -1.98 37.08 40.35
N TYR A 7 -0.92 37.82 40.67
CA TYR A 7 0.16 38.10 39.70
C TYR A 7 0.96 36.84 39.34
N GLY A 8 1.21 35.95 40.31
CA GLY A 8 1.84 34.66 40.04
C GLY A 8 0.99 33.76 39.14
N PHE A 9 -0.32 33.70 39.38
CA PHE A 9 -1.26 32.99 38.53
C PHE A 9 -1.35 33.59 37.12
N ALA A 10 -1.43 34.93 37.00
CA ALA A 10 -1.44 35.61 35.71
C ALA A 10 -0.15 35.38 34.91
N ALA A 11 1.01 35.42 35.57
CA ALA A 11 2.30 35.12 34.93
C ALA A 11 2.38 33.67 34.43
N LEU A 12 1.87 32.72 35.23
CA LEU A 12 1.78 31.31 34.81
C LEU A 12 0.86 31.13 33.60
N VAL A 13 -0.31 31.78 33.59
CA VAL A 13 -1.24 31.74 32.45
C VAL A 13 -0.61 32.34 31.20
N ILE A 14 0.10 33.47 31.31
CA ILE A 14 0.83 34.07 30.18
C ILE A 14 1.93 33.14 29.68
N LEU A 15 2.72 32.54 30.58
CA LEU A 15 3.76 31.59 30.21
C LEU A 15 3.18 30.36 29.49
N LEU A 16 2.07 29.81 30.01
CA LEU A 16 1.36 28.71 29.36
C LEU A 16 0.80 29.12 27.99
N ALA A 17 0.24 30.32 27.86
CA ALA A 17 -0.24 30.83 26.58
C ALA A 17 0.90 31.03 25.57
N LEU A 18 2.09 31.48 26.02
CA LEU A 18 3.28 31.60 25.18
C LEU A 18 3.81 30.23 24.75
N ILE A 19 3.84 29.24 25.65
CA ILE A 19 4.25 27.87 25.33
C ILE A 19 3.28 27.25 24.31
N VAL A 20 1.97 27.36 24.55
CA VAL A 20 0.94 26.84 23.64
C VAL A 20 0.98 27.57 22.29
N GLY A 21 1.13 28.90 22.29
CA GLY A 21 1.25 29.71 21.08
C GLY A 21 2.52 29.39 20.29
N SER A 22 3.65 29.20 20.97
CA SER A 22 4.92 28.78 20.36
C SER A 22 4.80 27.37 19.77
N PHE A 23 4.25 26.42 20.53
CA PHE A 23 4.01 25.06 20.05
C PHE A 23 3.13 25.07 18.81
N ALA A 24 1.98 25.78 18.84
CA ALA A 24 1.10 25.90 17.69
C ALA A 24 1.80 26.54 16.48
N TYR A 25 2.63 27.57 16.70
CA TYR A 25 3.39 28.21 15.63
C TYR A 25 4.40 27.26 14.97
N VAL A 26 5.06 26.41 15.77
CA VAL A 26 6.09 25.48 15.31
C VAL A 26 5.50 24.27 14.58
N VAL A 27 4.33 23.77 14.98
CA VAL A 27 3.76 22.52 14.42
C VAL A 27 2.76 22.74 13.28
N ILE A 28 2.41 23.99 12.96
CA ILE A 28 1.52 24.30 11.83
C ILE A 28 2.37 24.43 10.56
N ILE A 29 2.12 23.53 9.62
CA ILE A 29 2.73 23.56 8.29
C ILE A 29 1.94 24.54 7.44
N ARG A 30 2.63 25.57 6.91
CA ARG A 30 1.99 26.58 6.06
C ARG A 30 1.79 26.02 4.66
N ALA A 31 0.62 26.30 4.08
CA ALA A 31 0.38 25.96 2.68
C ALA A 31 1.32 26.77 1.78
N PRO A 32 1.81 26.17 0.67
CA PRO A 32 2.60 26.89 -0.32
C PRO A 32 1.74 27.95 -1.03
N ASP A 33 2.39 28.99 -1.54
CA ASP A 33 1.74 30.08 -2.28
C ASP A 33 1.85 29.81 -3.79
N PRO A 34 0.77 29.39 -4.48
CA PRO A 34 0.82 29.12 -5.91
C PRO A 34 0.93 30.41 -6.72
N VAL A 35 1.65 30.35 -7.83
CA VAL A 35 1.80 31.48 -8.78
C VAL A 35 0.45 31.94 -9.35
N SER A 36 -0.48 30.99 -9.58
CA SER A 36 -1.84 31.28 -10.03
C SER A 36 -2.87 30.48 -9.24
N THR A 37 -4.01 31.10 -8.97
CA THR A 37 -5.15 30.47 -8.28
C THR A 37 -6.38 30.30 -9.19
N GLU A 38 -6.25 30.58 -10.49
CA GLU A 38 -7.37 30.55 -11.45
C GLU A 38 -8.07 29.19 -11.51
N ALA A 39 -7.30 28.10 -11.34
CA ALA A 39 -7.82 26.73 -11.30
C ALA A 39 -8.93 26.53 -10.26
N LEU A 40 -8.95 27.32 -9.18
CA LEU A 40 -10.01 27.25 -8.16
C LEU A 40 -11.40 27.61 -8.71
N ASN A 41 -11.46 28.45 -9.75
CA ASN A 41 -12.70 28.88 -10.38
C ASN A 41 -13.24 27.88 -11.42
N LEU A 42 -12.43 26.90 -11.82
CA LEU A 42 -12.83 25.86 -12.77
C LEU A 42 -14.02 25.06 -12.22
N LYS A 43 -14.92 24.66 -13.10
CA LYS A 43 -16.11 23.87 -12.74
C LYS A 43 -16.08 22.54 -13.45
N ARG A 44 -16.35 21.47 -12.69
CA ARG A 44 -16.55 20.13 -13.20
C ARG A 44 -17.87 20.05 -13.97
N THR A 45 -17.85 19.44 -15.15
CA THR A 45 -19.05 19.05 -15.89
C THR A 45 -19.23 17.54 -15.75
N GLU A 46 -20.44 17.10 -15.42
CA GLU A 46 -20.82 15.68 -15.47
C GLU A 46 -21.35 15.37 -16.87
N VAL A 47 -20.71 14.43 -17.57
CA VAL A 47 -21.08 14.01 -18.93
C VAL A 47 -22.05 12.82 -18.87
N SER A 48 -21.80 11.88 -17.97
CA SER A 48 -22.64 10.73 -17.63
C SER A 48 -22.37 10.33 -16.16
N PRO A 49 -23.18 9.45 -15.54
CA PRO A 49 -22.94 9.03 -14.15
C PRO A 49 -21.53 8.50 -13.94
N ASN A 50 -20.80 9.09 -12.99
CA ASN A 50 -19.38 8.81 -12.72
C ASN A 50 -18.40 9.18 -13.85
N PHE A 51 -18.79 10.00 -14.83
CA PHE A 51 -17.90 10.57 -15.84
C PHE A 51 -17.94 12.10 -15.80
N TYR A 52 -16.79 12.67 -15.48
CA TYR A 52 -16.62 14.09 -15.27
C TYR A 52 -15.48 14.66 -16.10
N THR A 53 -15.60 15.93 -16.51
CA THR A 53 -14.61 16.64 -17.31
C THR A 53 -14.33 18.05 -16.80
N ILE A 54 -13.11 18.54 -16.98
CA ILE A 54 -12.68 19.93 -16.81
C ILE A 54 -11.67 20.25 -17.92
N GLY A 55 -12.09 20.99 -18.95
CA GLY A 55 -11.21 21.27 -20.10
C GLY A 55 -10.78 19.97 -20.78
N ASN A 56 -9.47 19.73 -20.86
CA ASN A 56 -8.90 18.48 -21.38
C ASN A 56 -8.91 17.31 -20.38
N ASN A 57 -9.17 17.60 -19.10
CA ASN A 57 -9.03 16.66 -18.01
C ASN A 57 -10.33 15.89 -17.79
N TRP A 58 -10.23 14.64 -17.34
CA TRP A 58 -11.40 13.80 -17.11
C TRP A 58 -11.18 12.74 -16.04
N LEU A 59 -12.30 12.28 -15.47
CA LEU A 59 -12.38 11.12 -14.58
C LEU A 59 -13.62 10.32 -14.97
N LYS A 60 -13.47 9.02 -15.21
CA LYS A 60 -14.60 8.12 -15.45
C LYS A 60 -14.48 6.80 -14.70
N LYS A 61 -15.59 6.16 -14.36
CA LYS A 61 -15.60 4.78 -13.84
C LYS A 61 -15.86 3.79 -14.96
N ASN A 62 -14.97 2.83 -15.17
CA ASN A 62 -15.14 1.84 -16.23
C ASN A 62 -16.08 0.69 -15.80
N GLN A 63 -16.42 -0.17 -16.76
CA GLN A 63 -17.31 -1.32 -16.56
C GLN A 63 -16.78 -2.36 -15.55
N TYR A 64 -15.49 -2.36 -15.26
CA TYR A 64 -14.85 -3.24 -14.27
C TYR A 64 -14.77 -2.64 -12.87
N GLY A 65 -15.23 -1.39 -12.71
CA GLY A 65 -15.31 -0.69 -11.43
C GLY A 65 -14.04 0.08 -11.05
N LEU A 66 -13.04 0.19 -11.94
CA LEU A 66 -11.87 1.05 -11.73
C LEU A 66 -12.21 2.48 -12.19
N TYR A 67 -11.70 3.48 -11.46
CA TYR A 67 -11.69 4.85 -11.93
C TYR A 67 -10.49 5.08 -12.83
N GLU A 68 -10.70 5.81 -13.92
CA GLU A 68 -9.69 6.19 -14.91
C GLU A 68 -9.66 7.71 -14.95
N MET A 69 -8.47 8.30 -14.77
CA MET A 69 -8.30 9.74 -14.66
C MET A 69 -7.21 10.21 -15.60
N TYR A 70 -7.46 11.28 -16.36
CA TYR A 70 -6.44 12.01 -17.08
C TYR A 70 -6.38 13.44 -16.54
N VAL A 71 -5.19 13.87 -16.13
CA VAL A 71 -4.93 15.23 -15.65
C VAL A 71 -3.66 15.82 -16.26
N GLU A 72 -3.69 17.11 -16.58
CA GLU A 72 -2.60 17.85 -17.16
C GLU A 72 -2.41 19.23 -16.52
N GLY A 73 -1.24 19.83 -16.76
CA GLY A 73 -0.94 21.20 -16.38
C GLY A 73 0.03 21.35 -15.21
N ALA A 74 0.19 22.61 -14.78
CA ALA A 74 1.08 23.03 -13.70
C ALA A 74 0.70 22.37 -12.36
N PRO A 75 1.65 22.22 -11.40
CA PRO A 75 1.44 21.43 -10.19
C PRO A 75 0.18 21.77 -9.38
N PHE A 76 -0.01 23.04 -9.03
CA PHE A 76 -1.18 23.47 -8.27
C PHE A 76 -2.48 23.30 -9.05
N GLU A 77 -2.48 23.66 -10.34
CA GLU A 77 -3.64 23.52 -11.22
C GLU A 77 -4.06 22.05 -11.36
N ARG A 78 -3.12 21.17 -11.69
CA ARG A 78 -3.32 19.72 -11.77
C ARG A 78 -3.89 19.16 -10.46
N GLY A 79 -3.35 19.60 -9.32
CA GLY A 79 -3.86 19.23 -8.00
C GLY A 79 -5.32 19.64 -7.77
N VAL A 80 -5.67 20.90 -8.10
CA VAL A 80 -7.04 21.41 -7.99
C VAL A 80 -8.00 20.66 -8.93
N ILE A 81 -7.57 20.40 -10.17
CA ILE A 81 -8.35 19.66 -11.17
C ILE A 81 -8.60 18.23 -10.70
N ASN A 82 -7.56 17.52 -10.25
CA ASN A 82 -7.68 16.19 -9.67
C ASN A 82 -8.69 16.22 -8.52
N GLY A 83 -8.51 17.09 -7.53
CA GLY A 83 -9.41 17.18 -6.38
C GLY A 83 -10.86 17.50 -6.76
N LYS A 84 -11.09 18.34 -7.78
CA LYS A 84 -12.44 18.63 -8.28
C LYS A 84 -13.04 17.43 -9.01
N LEU A 85 -12.28 16.78 -9.90
CA LEU A 85 -12.74 15.61 -10.65
C LEU A 85 -13.09 14.46 -9.71
N SER A 86 -12.21 14.16 -8.75
CA SER A 86 -12.29 13.02 -7.84
C SER A 86 -12.88 13.34 -6.46
N ARG A 87 -13.60 14.46 -6.31
CA ARG A 87 -14.06 14.99 -5.02
C ARG A 87 -14.70 13.94 -4.10
N GLU A 88 -15.62 13.14 -4.62
CA GLU A 88 -16.31 12.12 -3.85
C GLU A 88 -15.35 11.02 -3.38
N LEU A 89 -14.35 10.68 -4.20
CA LEU A 89 -13.31 9.70 -3.87
C LEU A 89 -12.36 10.23 -2.80
N VAL A 90 -11.94 11.50 -2.92
CA VAL A 90 -11.09 12.18 -1.93
C VAL A 90 -11.76 12.19 -0.56
N VAL A 91 -13.03 12.57 -0.50
CA VAL A 91 -13.80 12.60 0.76
C VAL A 91 -13.98 11.19 1.32
N LYS A 92 -14.35 10.21 0.49
CA LYS A 92 -14.47 8.82 0.94
C LYS A 92 -13.15 8.30 1.50
N GLN A 93 -12.04 8.58 0.84
CA GLN A 93 -10.72 8.12 1.27
C GLN A 93 -10.33 8.69 2.64
N GLU A 94 -10.60 9.98 2.87
CA GLU A 94 -10.37 10.61 4.17
C GLU A 94 -11.20 9.96 5.29
N VAL A 95 -12.48 9.69 5.03
CA VAL A 95 -13.38 8.98 5.97
C VAL A 95 -12.84 7.58 6.29
N VAL A 96 -12.48 6.80 5.26
CA VAL A 96 -11.94 5.44 5.43
C VAL A 96 -10.65 5.50 6.25
N PHE A 97 -9.73 6.40 5.92
CA PHE A 97 -8.46 6.55 6.64
C PHE A 97 -8.66 6.88 8.13
N ILE A 98 -9.48 7.88 8.45
CA ILE A 98 -9.77 8.26 9.84
C ILE A 98 -10.52 7.14 10.58
N SER A 99 -11.42 6.43 9.92
CA SER A 99 -12.13 5.29 10.51
C SER A 99 -11.18 4.14 10.86
N SER A 100 -10.20 3.85 10.00
CA SER A 100 -9.18 2.82 10.22
C SER A 100 -8.28 3.18 11.41
N ILE A 101 -7.86 4.44 11.54
CA ILE A 101 -7.10 4.89 12.72
C ILE A 101 -7.91 4.69 14.00
N ARG A 102 -9.22 5.01 13.99
CA ARG A 102 -10.09 4.82 15.17
C ARG A 102 -10.33 3.35 15.51
N LYS A 103 -10.28 2.44 14.53
CA LYS A 103 -10.33 0.99 14.76
C LYS A 103 -9.06 0.50 15.47
N ILE A 104 -7.90 1.03 15.09
CA ILE A 104 -6.59 0.67 15.67
C ILE A 104 -6.39 1.33 17.04
N ILE A 105 -6.82 2.59 17.19
CA ILE A 105 -6.71 3.38 18.42
C ILE A 105 -8.12 3.85 18.84
N PRO A 106 -8.86 3.02 19.61
CA PRO A 106 -10.24 3.36 20.01
C PRO A 106 -10.33 4.49 21.05
N SER A 107 -9.26 4.71 21.82
CA SER A 107 -9.23 5.73 22.87
C SER A 107 -9.14 7.14 22.30
N ALA A 108 -10.24 7.91 22.38
CA ALA A 108 -10.30 9.29 21.91
C ALA A 108 -9.29 10.21 22.60
N TRP A 109 -9.03 9.98 23.89
CA TRP A 109 -8.02 10.73 24.64
C TRP A 109 -6.61 10.46 24.12
N TYR A 110 -6.27 9.19 23.89
CA TYR A 110 -4.96 8.81 23.37
C TYR A 110 -4.77 9.27 21.93
N LEU A 111 -5.81 9.18 21.10
CA LEU A 111 -5.81 9.72 19.73
C LEU A 111 -5.54 11.23 19.72
N ASN A 112 -6.14 11.98 20.66
CA ASN A 112 -5.89 13.42 20.81
C ASN A 112 -4.46 13.72 21.27
N PHE A 113 -3.88 12.91 22.14
CA PHE A 113 -2.46 13.00 22.50
C PHE A 113 -1.55 12.72 21.31
N LEU A 114 -1.79 11.62 20.58
CA LEU A 114 -1.02 11.21 19.40
C LEU A 114 -1.04 12.27 18.30
N LYS A 115 -2.16 12.98 18.11
CA LYS A 115 -2.23 14.11 17.17
C LYS A 115 -1.11 15.13 17.43
N TYR A 116 -0.86 15.52 18.68
CA TYR A 116 0.18 16.49 19.00
C TYR A 116 1.59 15.94 18.81
N LEU A 117 1.79 14.65 19.10
CA LEU A 117 3.05 13.95 18.84
C LEU A 117 3.36 13.90 17.35
N VAL A 118 2.39 13.50 16.52
CA VAL A 118 2.52 13.46 15.06
C VAL A 118 2.76 14.87 14.50
N ALA A 119 2.03 15.88 14.98
CA ALA A 119 2.23 17.26 14.56
C ALA A 119 3.63 17.78 14.90
N TRP A 120 4.18 17.42 16.06
CA TRP A 120 5.56 17.75 16.43
C TRP A 120 6.59 17.00 15.60
N PHE A 121 6.35 15.71 15.33
CA PHE A 121 7.25 14.84 14.59
C PHE A 121 7.35 15.26 13.11
N ASN A 122 6.22 15.62 12.50
CA ASN A 122 6.11 16.00 11.09
C ASN A 122 6.15 17.51 10.86
N ARG A 123 6.54 18.32 11.85
CA ARG A 123 6.50 19.78 11.74
C ARG A 123 7.36 20.34 10.59
N ASP A 124 8.43 19.63 10.22
CA ASP A 124 9.38 20.01 9.17
C ASP A 124 9.18 19.14 7.90
N LEU A 125 8.05 18.41 7.79
CA LEU A 125 7.80 17.46 6.70
C LEU A 125 7.80 18.12 5.31
N ASP A 126 7.29 19.33 5.21
CA ASP A 126 7.31 20.07 3.95
C ASP A 126 8.74 20.41 3.52
N ASP A 127 9.69 20.68 4.41
CA ASP A 127 11.08 20.99 4.03
C ASP A 127 11.76 19.86 3.24
N HIS A 128 11.28 18.62 3.38
CA HIS A 128 11.82 17.45 2.66
C HIS A 128 11.11 17.17 1.32
N ILE A 129 10.04 17.89 1.00
CA ILE A 129 9.22 17.66 -0.19
C ILE A 129 9.51 18.77 -1.22
N ALA A 130 9.67 18.40 -2.50
CA ALA A 130 9.86 19.39 -3.56
C ALA A 130 8.63 20.30 -3.72
N GLU A 131 8.86 21.56 -4.09
CA GLU A 131 7.81 22.59 -4.19
C GLU A 131 6.65 22.18 -5.10
N GLU A 132 6.94 21.53 -6.23
CA GLU A 132 5.89 21.00 -7.13
C GLU A 132 4.91 20.07 -6.40
N TYR A 133 5.41 19.12 -5.61
CA TYR A 133 4.54 18.18 -4.90
C TYR A 133 3.79 18.87 -3.76
N LYS A 134 4.37 19.87 -3.09
CA LYS A 134 3.65 20.69 -2.11
C LYS A 134 2.45 21.38 -2.76
N LEU A 135 2.68 22.01 -3.93
CA LEU A 135 1.65 22.72 -4.69
C LEU A 135 0.54 21.77 -5.17
N GLU A 136 0.90 20.61 -5.72
CA GLU A 136 -0.09 19.62 -6.16
C GLU A 136 -0.91 19.07 -4.98
N ILE A 137 -0.26 18.72 -3.86
CA ILE A 137 -0.93 18.29 -2.62
C ILE A 137 -1.87 19.39 -2.11
N PHE A 138 -1.43 20.65 -2.13
CA PHE A 138 -2.26 21.79 -1.72
C PHE A 138 -3.48 21.97 -2.63
N GLY A 139 -3.32 21.81 -3.95
CA GLY A 139 -4.44 21.83 -4.89
C GLY A 139 -5.47 20.75 -4.58
N VAL A 140 -5.03 19.51 -4.36
CA VAL A 140 -5.90 18.38 -4.02
C VAL A 140 -6.59 18.59 -2.67
N SER A 141 -5.88 19.17 -1.69
CA SER A 141 -6.41 19.40 -0.34
C SER A 141 -7.66 20.28 -0.33
N ARG A 142 -7.92 21.05 -1.38
CA ARG A 142 -9.13 21.89 -1.51
C ARG A 142 -10.41 21.04 -1.61
N ALA A 143 -10.31 19.78 -1.98
CA ALA A 143 -11.44 18.85 -2.07
C ALA A 143 -11.76 18.11 -0.76
N LEU A 144 -10.86 18.15 0.24
CA LEU A 144 -11.09 17.49 1.54
C LEU A 144 -12.27 18.10 2.31
N SER A 145 -12.81 17.32 3.24
CA SER A 145 -13.93 17.73 4.09
C SER A 145 -13.49 18.76 5.13
N ASP A 146 -14.37 19.67 5.53
CA ASP A 146 -14.14 20.55 6.70
C ASP A 146 -14.37 19.81 8.04
N GLU A 147 -15.00 18.63 7.99
CA GLU A 147 -15.36 17.82 9.18
C GLU A 147 -14.16 17.51 10.08
N TYR A 148 -12.98 17.34 9.49
CA TYR A 148 -11.75 16.94 10.19
C TYR A 148 -10.83 18.11 10.53
N ASP A 149 -11.29 19.36 10.43
CA ASP A 149 -10.48 20.55 10.72
C ASP A 149 -10.03 20.61 12.19
N PHE A 150 -10.74 19.90 13.08
CA PHE A 150 -10.29 19.70 14.46
C PHE A 150 -8.98 18.90 14.57
N ILE A 151 -8.61 18.10 13.55
CA ILE A 151 -7.32 17.39 13.48
C ILE A 151 -6.23 18.36 13.03
N GLY A 152 -6.50 19.16 12.00
CA GLY A 152 -5.59 20.19 11.50
C GLY A 152 -6.09 20.77 10.17
N PRO A 153 -5.42 21.82 9.66
CA PRO A 153 -5.73 22.40 8.35
C PRO A 153 -5.63 21.35 7.23
N LYS A 154 -6.49 21.45 6.22
CA LYS A 154 -6.57 20.46 5.11
C LYS A 154 -5.23 20.10 4.48
N TYR A 155 -4.41 21.11 4.14
CA TYR A 155 -3.08 20.89 3.56
C TYR A 155 -2.20 20.05 4.48
N GLN A 156 -2.11 20.42 5.76
CA GLN A 156 -1.34 19.68 6.75
C GLN A 156 -1.85 18.25 6.90
N ARG A 157 -3.18 18.02 6.92
CA ARG A 157 -3.74 16.67 7.02
C ARG A 157 -3.31 15.80 5.83
N ILE A 158 -3.54 16.27 4.61
CA ILE A 158 -3.22 15.48 3.42
C ILE A 158 -1.71 15.24 3.26
N LEU A 159 -0.88 16.21 3.67
CA LEU A 159 0.57 16.04 3.69
C LEU A 159 0.98 14.92 4.66
N ASN A 160 0.37 14.89 5.85
CA ASN A 160 0.59 13.82 6.82
C ASN A 160 0.05 12.47 6.32
N TYR A 161 -1.01 12.42 5.52
CA TYR A 161 -1.50 11.17 4.93
C TYR A 161 -0.47 10.55 3.96
N HIS A 162 0.33 11.36 3.28
CA HIS A 162 1.43 10.88 2.44
C HIS A 162 2.57 10.25 3.25
N ALA A 163 2.77 10.67 4.50
CA ALA A 163 3.74 10.08 5.41
C ALA A 163 3.14 8.95 6.28
N ALA A 164 1.82 8.77 6.29
CA ALA A 164 1.14 7.87 7.22
C ALA A 164 1.48 6.39 6.99
N HIS A 165 1.71 5.99 5.74
CA HIS A 165 2.19 4.66 5.40
C HIS A 165 3.53 4.41 6.09
N ASP A 166 4.50 5.31 5.89
CA ASP A 166 5.87 5.18 6.37
C ASP A 166 5.92 5.22 7.91
N ILE A 167 5.12 6.09 8.54
CA ILE A 167 4.98 6.15 10.00
C ILE A 167 4.28 4.89 10.53
N GLY A 168 3.27 4.39 9.84
CA GLY A 168 2.58 3.14 10.19
C GLY A 168 3.54 1.96 10.18
N HIS A 169 4.35 1.84 9.13
CA HIS A 169 5.42 0.83 9.01
C HIS A 169 6.43 0.88 10.16
N ALA A 170 6.83 2.08 10.56
CA ALA A 170 7.84 2.23 11.60
C ALA A 170 7.30 2.10 13.03
N LEU A 171 5.99 2.32 13.24
CA LEU A 171 5.37 2.33 14.58
C LEU A 171 4.51 1.10 14.88
N GLN A 172 4.10 0.33 13.88
CA GLN A 172 3.34 -0.90 14.08
C GLN A 172 4.26 -2.10 14.01
N ASP A 173 4.01 -3.06 14.91
CA ASP A 173 4.65 -4.37 14.94
C ASP A 173 4.67 -4.97 13.53
N GLU A 174 5.84 -5.47 13.16
CA GLU A 174 6.36 -5.62 11.81
C GLU A 174 5.51 -6.49 10.85
N ASN A 175 4.51 -7.20 11.37
CA ASN A 175 3.72 -8.19 10.65
C ASN A 175 2.54 -7.60 9.83
N TYR A 176 2.25 -6.31 9.94
CA TYR A 176 1.04 -5.73 9.32
C TYR A 176 1.21 -5.28 7.87
N VAL A 177 2.43 -5.12 7.36
CA VAL A 177 2.64 -4.46 6.07
C VAL A 177 3.72 -5.12 5.19
N GLN A 178 4.04 -6.38 5.47
CA GLN A 178 4.97 -7.20 4.68
C GLN A 178 4.19 -8.18 3.81
N GLY A 179 4.36 -8.13 2.49
CA GLY A 179 3.64 -9.03 1.57
C GLY A 179 3.82 -8.70 0.09
N CYS A 180 4.15 -7.44 -0.22
CA CYS A 180 4.42 -7.01 -1.58
C CYS A 180 5.44 -7.92 -2.26
N THR A 181 5.10 -8.38 -3.47
CA THR A 181 6.01 -9.17 -4.30
C THR A 181 6.02 -8.58 -5.69
N SER A 182 7.22 -8.29 -6.19
CA SER A 182 7.46 -7.81 -7.54
C SER A 182 8.58 -8.62 -8.19
N PHE A 183 8.52 -8.76 -9.50
CA PHE A 183 9.56 -9.42 -10.29
C PHE A 183 9.58 -8.88 -11.71
N SER A 184 10.69 -9.06 -12.39
CA SER A 184 10.79 -8.80 -13.82
C SER A 184 11.62 -9.86 -14.52
N ALA A 185 11.36 -10.01 -15.81
CA ALA A 185 12.08 -10.88 -16.72
C ALA A 185 12.26 -10.16 -18.05
N TRP A 186 13.36 -10.41 -18.75
CA TRP A 186 13.65 -9.82 -20.05
C TRP A 186 14.46 -10.77 -20.95
N ASN A 187 14.85 -10.32 -22.15
CA ASN A 187 15.69 -11.08 -23.09
C ASN A 187 15.18 -12.53 -23.29
N GLN A 188 16.04 -13.53 -23.06
CA GLN A 188 15.76 -14.93 -23.37
C GLN A 188 14.65 -15.54 -22.50
N ARG A 189 14.26 -14.88 -21.41
CA ARG A 189 13.16 -15.31 -20.54
C ARG A 189 11.79 -14.89 -21.06
N VAL A 190 11.72 -13.96 -21.99
CA VAL A 190 10.46 -13.39 -22.50
C VAL A 190 10.28 -13.75 -23.97
N LYS A 191 9.05 -14.10 -24.36
CA LYS A 191 8.74 -14.62 -25.71
C LYS A 191 9.17 -13.67 -26.84
N ASP A 192 9.03 -12.36 -26.65
CA ASP A 192 9.40 -11.32 -27.61
C ASP A 192 10.69 -10.58 -27.22
N GLN A 193 11.44 -11.11 -26.24
CA GLN A 193 12.65 -10.52 -25.69
C GLN A 193 12.49 -9.11 -25.09
N SER A 194 11.24 -8.67 -24.87
CA SER A 194 10.94 -7.41 -24.19
C SER A 194 11.19 -7.51 -22.69
N LEU A 195 11.15 -6.37 -21.99
CA LEU A 195 11.14 -6.30 -20.54
C LEU A 195 9.70 -6.42 -20.04
N LEU A 196 9.42 -7.37 -19.16
CA LEU A 196 8.14 -7.49 -18.47
C LEU A 196 8.33 -7.44 -16.96
N ILE A 197 7.46 -6.70 -16.28
CA ILE A 197 7.47 -6.55 -14.83
C ILE A 197 6.08 -6.90 -14.29
N GLY A 198 6.01 -7.63 -13.19
CA GLY A 198 4.77 -7.94 -12.47
C GLY A 198 4.87 -7.57 -10.98
N ARG A 199 3.77 -7.12 -10.38
CA ARG A 199 3.70 -6.81 -8.94
C ARG A 199 2.34 -7.10 -8.35
N ASN A 200 2.33 -7.68 -7.14
CA ASN A 200 1.23 -7.57 -6.18
C ASN A 200 1.57 -6.51 -5.13
N PHE A 201 0.65 -5.56 -4.92
CA PHE A 201 0.70 -4.61 -3.81
C PHE A 201 -0.24 -5.07 -2.71
N ASP A 202 0.32 -5.72 -1.70
CA ASP A 202 -0.42 -6.26 -0.56
C ASP A 202 -0.44 -5.22 0.56
N PHE A 203 -1.64 -4.89 1.03
CA PHE A 203 -1.84 -3.94 2.12
C PHE A 203 -3.03 -4.41 2.96
N SER A 204 -2.81 -4.55 4.27
CA SER A 204 -3.77 -5.20 5.19
C SER A 204 -4.77 -4.22 5.82
N VAL A 205 -4.56 -2.91 5.65
CA VAL A 205 -5.38 -1.89 6.33
C VAL A 205 -6.61 -1.54 5.50
N GLY A 206 -7.73 -2.15 5.88
CA GLY A 206 -9.08 -1.78 5.47
C GLY A 206 -9.41 -2.14 4.02
N GLU A 207 -10.24 -3.18 3.82
CA GLU A 207 -10.71 -3.56 2.48
C GLU A 207 -11.40 -2.41 1.72
N GLU A 208 -12.06 -1.52 2.47
CA GLU A 208 -12.69 -0.29 1.96
C GLU A 208 -11.68 0.64 1.26
N PHE A 209 -10.41 0.64 1.68
CA PHE A 209 -9.35 1.43 1.09
C PHE A 209 -9.03 0.95 -0.33
N ALA A 210 -9.19 -0.35 -0.62
CA ALA A 210 -8.87 -0.94 -1.92
C ALA A 210 -10.00 -0.80 -2.97
N GLU A 211 -11.19 -0.31 -2.59
CA GLU A 211 -12.38 -0.36 -3.44
C GLU A 211 -12.30 0.57 -4.65
N ASP A 212 -12.03 1.85 -4.41
CA ASP A 212 -12.14 2.91 -5.43
C ASP A 212 -10.75 3.36 -5.90
N LYS A 213 -10.01 2.40 -6.45
CA LYS A 213 -8.71 2.67 -7.11
C LYS A 213 -8.88 3.56 -8.32
N ILE A 214 -7.89 4.42 -8.53
CA ILE A 214 -7.79 5.32 -9.67
C ILE A 214 -6.55 4.95 -10.49
N ILE A 215 -6.73 4.67 -11.78
CA ILE A 215 -5.66 4.62 -12.77
C ILE A 215 -5.48 6.05 -13.27
N SER A 216 -4.43 6.72 -12.77
CA SER A 216 -4.18 8.13 -13.02
C SER A 216 -3.12 8.29 -14.11
N PHE A 217 -3.49 8.89 -15.23
CA PHE A 217 -2.64 9.31 -16.34
C PHE A 217 -2.37 10.81 -16.19
N ASN A 218 -1.09 11.17 -16.14
CA ASN A 218 -0.68 12.53 -15.79
C ASN A 218 0.23 13.07 -16.88
N HIS A 219 -0.11 14.24 -17.40
CA HIS A 219 0.69 15.03 -18.34
C HIS A 219 1.17 16.31 -17.63
N PRO A 220 2.28 16.25 -16.87
CA PRO A 220 2.78 17.42 -16.16
C PRO A 220 3.45 18.42 -17.11
N ASP A 221 3.44 19.71 -16.76
CA ASP A 221 4.17 20.74 -17.53
C ASP A 221 5.70 20.52 -17.55
N ASP A 222 6.23 19.81 -16.55
CA ASP A 222 7.63 19.45 -16.42
C ASP A 222 7.81 17.97 -16.06
N GLY A 223 8.82 17.33 -16.66
CA GLY A 223 9.06 15.89 -16.56
C GLY A 223 8.45 15.07 -17.70
N HIS A 224 8.18 13.79 -17.43
CA HIS A 224 7.62 12.83 -18.38
C HIS A 224 6.15 12.57 -18.09
N ASP A 225 5.38 12.21 -19.12
CA ASP A 225 4.03 11.68 -18.92
C ASP A 225 4.11 10.34 -18.21
N PHE A 226 3.22 10.08 -17.26
CA PHE A 226 3.22 8.80 -16.56
C PHE A 226 1.83 8.38 -16.10
N MET A 227 1.69 7.08 -15.91
CA MET A 227 0.57 6.46 -15.24
C MET A 227 0.97 6.02 -13.83
N MET A 228 0.05 6.14 -12.88
CA MET A 228 0.16 5.50 -11.56
C MET A 228 -1.18 4.90 -11.11
N VAL A 229 -1.12 3.84 -10.32
CA VAL A 229 -2.30 3.38 -9.54
C VAL A 229 -2.31 4.15 -8.23
N THR A 230 -3.42 4.83 -7.94
CA THR A 230 -3.57 5.70 -6.76
C THR A 230 -4.99 5.64 -6.17
N TRP A 231 -5.23 6.45 -5.15
CA TRP A 231 -6.51 6.64 -4.47
C TRP A 231 -6.86 8.13 -4.38
N GLY A 232 -8.13 8.43 -4.10
CA GLY A 232 -8.58 9.81 -3.94
C GLY A 232 -7.73 10.54 -2.88
N GLY A 233 -7.10 11.65 -3.28
CA GLY A 233 -6.29 12.47 -2.37
C GLY A 233 -4.79 12.19 -2.40
N MET A 234 -4.34 11.08 -3.02
CA MET A 234 -2.94 10.67 -3.01
C MET A 234 -2.25 11.00 -4.34
N ILE A 235 -1.09 11.65 -4.26
CA ILE A 235 -0.25 11.97 -5.43
C ILE A 235 1.02 11.12 -5.53
N GLY A 236 1.39 10.46 -4.43
CA GLY A 236 2.54 9.55 -4.37
C GLY A 236 2.32 8.30 -5.22
N ALA A 237 3.39 7.74 -5.76
CA ALA A 237 3.36 6.56 -6.60
C ALA A 237 3.79 5.33 -5.80
N VAL A 238 3.01 4.25 -5.91
CA VAL A 238 3.42 2.92 -5.41
C VAL A 238 3.68 1.96 -6.57
N SER A 239 2.99 2.13 -7.69
CA SER A 239 3.15 1.41 -8.96
C SER A 239 2.94 2.39 -10.10
N GLY A 240 3.86 2.47 -11.06
CA GLY A 240 3.65 3.29 -12.25
C GLY A 240 4.65 3.03 -13.39
N MET A 241 4.32 3.61 -14.54
CA MET A 241 5.15 3.61 -15.75
C MET A 241 5.08 4.95 -16.47
N ASN A 242 6.20 5.46 -16.96
CA ASN A 242 6.26 6.68 -17.75
C ASN A 242 6.41 6.43 -19.26
N ASN A 243 6.22 7.48 -20.07
CA ASN A 243 6.29 7.42 -21.53
C ASN A 243 7.71 7.19 -22.09
N LYS A 244 8.74 7.13 -21.23
CA LYS A 244 10.09 6.68 -21.59
C LYS A 244 10.31 5.19 -21.39
N GLY A 245 9.31 4.48 -20.87
CA GLY A 245 9.40 3.06 -20.53
C GLY A 245 10.18 2.82 -19.24
N LEU A 246 10.18 3.78 -18.31
CA LEU A 246 10.64 3.57 -16.94
C LEU A 246 9.45 3.14 -16.07
N THR A 247 9.61 2.08 -15.30
CA THR A 247 8.62 1.61 -14.31
C THR A 247 9.16 1.75 -12.91
N VAL A 248 8.29 2.11 -11.96
CA VAL A 248 8.64 2.18 -10.54
C VAL A 248 7.64 1.37 -9.73
N THR A 249 8.16 0.52 -8.85
CA THR A 249 7.38 -0.12 -7.80
C THR A 249 8.14 -0.16 -6.48
N ILE A 250 7.43 -0.11 -5.36
CA ILE A 250 8.06 -0.12 -4.02
C ILE A 250 7.71 -1.39 -3.22
N ASN A 251 8.65 -1.90 -2.45
CA ASN A 251 8.44 -2.99 -1.51
C ASN A 251 9.09 -2.69 -0.16
N ALA A 252 8.27 -2.66 0.90
CA ALA A 252 8.72 -2.24 2.22
C ALA A 252 9.82 -3.18 2.74
N ALA A 253 10.81 -2.61 3.42
CA ALA A 253 11.83 -3.36 4.14
C ALA A 253 11.78 -2.98 5.62
N LYS A 254 12.25 -3.89 6.48
CA LYS A 254 12.36 -3.62 7.91
C LYS A 254 13.26 -2.39 8.13
N SER A 255 12.83 -1.46 8.97
CA SER A 255 13.45 -0.15 9.14
C SER A 255 13.64 0.22 10.60
N ASP A 256 14.66 1.04 10.87
CA ASP A 256 14.77 1.77 12.13
C ASP A 256 13.57 2.68 12.37
N ILE A 257 13.28 2.95 13.64
CA ILE A 257 12.27 3.94 14.04
C ILE A 257 12.80 5.33 13.64
N PRO A 258 12.04 6.12 12.85
CA PRO A 258 12.49 7.41 12.39
C PRO A 258 12.55 8.41 13.55
N THR A 259 13.58 9.26 13.56
CA THR A 259 13.83 10.25 14.61
C THR A 259 13.32 11.66 14.26
N GLY A 260 12.85 11.87 13.04
CA GLY A 260 12.32 13.13 12.53
C GLY A 260 11.66 12.98 11.17
N SER A 261 11.26 14.10 10.57
CA SER A 261 10.69 14.12 9.22
C SER A 261 11.72 13.83 8.13
N ALA A 262 11.28 13.21 7.05
CA ALA A 262 12.06 12.96 5.85
C ALA A 262 11.12 12.93 4.63
N THR A 263 11.63 12.60 3.44
CA THR A 263 10.79 12.48 2.25
C THR A 263 9.93 11.22 2.35
N PRO A 264 8.60 11.30 2.18
CA PRO A 264 7.76 10.10 2.08
C PRO A 264 8.15 9.24 0.88
N ILE A 265 8.18 7.93 1.05
CA ILE A 265 8.74 7.03 0.03
C ILE A 265 7.93 7.04 -1.27
N ALA A 266 6.60 7.18 -1.16
CA ALA A 266 5.71 7.29 -2.30
C ALA A 266 5.93 8.59 -3.10
N ILE A 267 6.39 9.67 -2.44
CA ILE A 267 6.76 10.93 -3.12
C ILE A 267 8.10 10.77 -3.85
N LEU A 268 9.08 10.10 -3.23
CA LEU A 268 10.34 9.77 -3.93
C LEU A 268 10.10 8.86 -5.14
N ALA A 269 9.26 7.84 -4.99
CA ALA A 269 8.88 6.95 -6.10
C ALA A 269 8.17 7.72 -7.23
N ARG A 270 7.32 8.70 -6.88
CA ARG A 270 6.69 9.62 -7.83
C ARG A 270 7.73 10.48 -8.55
N GLU A 271 8.73 11.01 -7.83
CA GLU A 271 9.80 11.82 -8.42
C GLU A 271 10.65 11.03 -9.42
N ILE A 272 11.02 9.79 -9.07
CA ILE A 272 11.71 8.89 -10.01
C ILE A 272 10.84 8.63 -11.23
N LEU A 273 9.56 8.31 -11.03
CA LEU A 273 8.64 8.00 -12.11
C LEU A 273 8.46 9.19 -13.08
N GLN A 274 8.36 10.40 -12.55
CA GLN A 274 8.13 11.60 -13.33
C GLN A 274 9.40 12.09 -14.06
N TYR A 275 10.59 11.91 -13.50
CA TYR A 275 11.81 12.56 -14.01
C TYR A 275 12.92 11.65 -14.52
N ALA A 276 12.89 10.34 -14.25
CA ALA A 276 13.90 9.42 -14.76
C ALA A 276 13.46 8.74 -16.05
N GLN A 277 14.39 8.57 -16.99
CA GLN A 277 14.19 7.74 -18.19
C GLN A 277 14.96 6.41 -18.15
N ASN A 278 15.93 6.28 -17.23
CA ASN A 278 16.79 5.12 -17.08
C ASN A 278 17.19 4.88 -15.60
N ILE A 279 17.87 3.76 -15.33
CA ILE A 279 18.26 3.36 -13.97
C ILE A 279 19.23 4.37 -13.35
N GLU A 280 20.17 4.92 -14.13
CA GLU A 280 21.15 5.89 -13.62
C GLU A 280 20.48 7.16 -13.08
N GLU A 281 19.53 7.72 -13.83
CA GLU A 281 18.76 8.89 -13.40
C GLU A 281 17.89 8.58 -12.17
N ALA A 282 17.25 7.40 -12.13
CA ALA A 282 16.48 6.97 -10.97
C ALA A 282 17.34 6.92 -9.70
N VAL A 283 18.55 6.36 -9.80
CA VAL A 283 19.53 6.32 -8.71
C VAL A 283 19.94 7.73 -8.28
N LYS A 284 20.21 8.63 -9.23
CA LYS A 284 20.56 10.03 -8.93
C LYS A 284 19.44 10.77 -8.19
N ILE A 285 18.18 10.52 -8.53
CA ILE A 285 17.02 11.09 -7.83
C ILE A 285 16.93 10.51 -6.42
N ALA A 286 17.01 9.19 -6.27
CA ALA A 286 16.96 8.52 -4.97
C ALA A 286 18.10 8.94 -4.01
N ALA A 287 19.28 9.24 -4.55
CA ALA A 287 20.43 9.69 -3.76
C ALA A 287 20.25 11.11 -3.18
N LYS A 288 19.43 11.97 -3.80
CA LYS A 288 19.21 13.37 -3.37
C LYS A 288 18.27 13.51 -2.17
N ARG A 289 17.53 12.45 -1.82
CA ARG A 289 16.47 12.48 -0.81
C ARG A 289 16.85 11.63 0.39
N GLU A 290 16.59 12.13 1.59
CA GLU A 290 16.49 11.30 2.81
C GLU A 290 15.06 10.75 2.92
N THR A 291 14.91 9.54 3.47
CA THR A 291 13.61 8.85 3.58
C THR A 291 13.29 8.46 5.03
N PHE A 292 12.00 8.36 5.35
CA PHE A 292 11.52 7.96 6.68
C PHE A 292 11.88 6.52 7.04
N VAL A 293 11.75 5.65 6.04
CA VAL A 293 11.80 4.21 6.21
C VAL A 293 12.74 3.57 5.21
N SER A 294 13.01 2.30 5.47
CA SER A 294 13.73 1.41 4.59
C SER A 294 12.80 0.83 3.53
N GLU A 295 13.18 0.94 2.26
CA GLU A 295 12.36 0.51 1.13
C GLU A 295 13.23 -0.02 -0.01
N SER A 296 12.72 -1.04 -0.69
CA SER A 296 13.24 -1.50 -1.97
C SER A 296 12.44 -0.88 -3.11
N ILE A 297 13.07 -0.01 -3.91
CA ILE A 297 12.45 0.62 -5.09
C ILE A 297 12.92 -0.13 -6.35
N MET A 298 12.05 -0.95 -6.91
CA MET A 298 12.32 -1.71 -8.13
C MET A 298 12.05 -0.83 -9.36
N VAL A 299 13.09 -0.62 -10.17
CA VAL A 299 13.10 0.26 -11.34
C VAL A 299 13.40 -0.53 -12.60
N GLY A 300 12.38 -0.72 -13.44
CA GLY A 300 12.53 -1.28 -14.78
C GLY A 300 12.80 -0.15 -15.78
N SER A 301 13.77 -0.32 -16.67
CA SER A 301 14.01 0.64 -17.75
C SER A 301 14.06 -0.07 -19.09
N TRP A 302 13.22 0.42 -20.02
CA TRP A 302 13.27 0.02 -21.41
C TRP A 302 14.57 0.45 -22.10
N GLN A 303 15.09 1.66 -21.79
CA GLN A 303 16.35 2.13 -22.38
C GLN A 303 17.54 1.23 -22.00
N ASP A 304 17.55 0.75 -20.77
CA ASP A 304 18.57 -0.18 -20.27
C ASP A 304 18.25 -1.66 -20.59
N ASN A 305 17.02 -1.94 -21.04
CA ASN A 305 16.39 -3.24 -21.19
C ASN A 305 16.65 -4.20 -20.01
N LYS A 306 16.54 -3.69 -18.78
CA LYS A 306 16.74 -4.46 -17.54
C LYS A 306 16.06 -3.79 -16.35
N THR A 307 16.18 -4.41 -15.19
CA THR A 307 15.66 -3.89 -13.93
C THR A 307 16.74 -3.86 -12.86
N ALA A 308 16.68 -2.86 -11.99
CA ALA A 308 17.47 -2.76 -10.77
C ALA A 308 16.55 -2.57 -9.57
N ILE A 309 17.04 -2.89 -8.37
CA ILE A 309 16.38 -2.55 -7.11
C ILE A 309 17.28 -1.54 -6.39
N ILE A 310 16.75 -0.37 -6.11
CA ILE A 310 17.40 0.63 -5.25
C ILE A 310 16.97 0.30 -3.82
N GLU A 311 17.90 -0.18 -3.01
CA GLU A 311 17.69 -0.50 -1.61
C GLU A 311 18.11 0.71 -0.79
N LYS A 312 17.15 1.33 -0.10
CA LYS A 312 17.38 2.61 0.58
C LYS A 312 16.91 2.52 2.01
N THR A 313 17.77 2.95 2.94
CA THR A 313 17.43 3.22 4.33
C THR A 313 17.48 4.74 4.57
N PRO A 314 17.08 5.23 5.75
CA PRO A 314 17.22 6.65 6.07
C PRO A 314 18.65 7.19 5.92
N THR A 315 19.68 6.34 6.08
CA THR A 315 21.10 6.77 6.12
C THR A 315 21.98 6.17 5.03
N ARG A 316 21.55 5.09 4.36
CA ARG A 316 22.36 4.34 3.39
C ARG A 316 21.55 3.98 2.16
N MET A 317 22.24 3.75 1.06
CA MET A 317 21.63 3.33 -0.19
C MET A 317 22.56 2.36 -0.93
N SER A 318 21.97 1.37 -1.57
CA SER A 318 22.64 0.38 -2.39
C SER A 318 21.80 0.05 -3.62
N ILE A 319 22.43 -0.56 -4.63
CA ILE A 319 21.77 -0.94 -5.87
C ILE A 319 21.99 -2.43 -6.08
N LYS A 320 20.90 -3.19 -6.14
CA LYS A 320 20.92 -4.58 -6.56
C LYS A 320 20.66 -4.66 -8.06
N MET A 321 21.69 -5.07 -8.79
CA MET A 321 21.57 -5.45 -10.19
C MET A 321 21.25 -6.94 -10.32
N ALA A 322 20.56 -7.30 -11.39
CA ALA A 322 20.26 -8.69 -11.69
C ALA A 322 21.51 -9.45 -12.18
N ALA A 323 21.71 -10.67 -11.69
CA ALA A 323 22.76 -11.57 -12.17
C ALA A 323 22.30 -12.40 -13.38
N GLN A 324 20.99 -12.42 -13.66
CA GLN A 324 20.35 -13.21 -14.70
C GLN A 324 19.35 -12.32 -15.45
N ASP A 325 18.72 -12.84 -16.51
CA ASP A 325 17.64 -12.16 -17.27
C ASP A 325 16.29 -12.08 -16.50
N TYR A 326 16.36 -12.07 -15.16
CA TYR A 326 15.24 -11.81 -14.26
C TYR A 326 15.74 -11.27 -12.91
N ILE A 327 14.88 -10.59 -12.17
CA ILE A 327 15.11 -10.17 -10.78
C ILE A 327 13.81 -10.26 -9.99
N ILE A 328 13.91 -10.55 -8.70
CA ILE A 328 12.80 -10.70 -7.77
C ILE A 328 12.99 -9.71 -6.63
N CYS A 329 11.91 -9.09 -6.19
CA CYS A 329 11.87 -8.22 -5.04
C CYS A 329 10.69 -8.62 -4.14
N SER A 330 11.00 -9.23 -2.99
CA SER A 330 10.03 -9.39 -1.89
C SER A 330 10.21 -8.23 -0.91
N ASN A 331 10.36 -8.46 0.39
CA ASN A 331 10.41 -7.42 1.43
C ASN A 331 11.71 -7.46 2.26
N HIS A 332 12.83 -7.90 1.68
CA HIS A 332 14.15 -7.89 2.31
C HIS A 332 15.20 -7.34 1.35
N PHE A 333 16.32 -6.84 1.89
CA PHE A 333 17.44 -6.35 1.09
C PHE A 333 18.35 -7.50 0.64
N GLN A 334 18.86 -7.39 -0.58
CA GLN A 334 19.58 -8.40 -1.33
C GLN A 334 20.99 -7.94 -1.78
N SER A 335 21.34 -6.67 -1.58
CA SER A 335 22.67 -6.16 -1.90
C SER A 335 23.69 -6.47 -0.80
N GLU A 336 24.97 -6.53 -1.20
CA GLU A 336 26.08 -6.84 -0.28
C GLU A 336 26.19 -5.83 0.87
N LEU A 337 25.83 -4.55 0.63
CA LEU A 337 25.88 -3.50 1.65
C LEU A 337 25.00 -3.79 2.88
N PHE A 338 23.87 -4.48 2.67
CA PHE A 338 22.88 -4.78 3.72
C PHE A 338 22.90 -6.25 4.13
N ALA A 339 23.86 -7.05 3.66
CA ALA A 339 23.95 -8.47 3.98
C ALA A 339 24.18 -8.70 5.49
N ASP A 340 25.04 -7.88 6.10
CA ASP A 340 25.38 -7.94 7.53
C ASP A 340 24.55 -6.95 8.39
N ASP A 341 23.50 -6.36 7.81
CA ASP A 341 22.63 -5.44 8.55
C ASP A 341 21.75 -6.21 9.55
N PRO A 342 21.76 -5.88 10.87
CA PRO A 342 21.01 -6.61 11.87
C PRO A 342 19.49 -6.67 11.60
N LEU A 343 18.89 -5.59 11.10
CA LEU A 343 17.46 -5.55 10.79
C LEU A 343 17.14 -6.42 9.57
N ASN A 344 18.04 -6.44 8.58
CA ASN A 344 17.87 -7.30 7.42
C ASN A 344 18.03 -8.78 7.78
N ILE A 345 19.04 -9.13 8.59
CA ILE A 345 19.24 -10.50 9.11
C ILE A 345 18.00 -10.95 9.88
N GLU A 346 17.50 -10.13 10.80
CA GLU A 346 16.31 -10.46 11.58
C GLU A 346 15.10 -10.67 10.67
N ASN A 347 14.88 -9.78 9.70
CA ASN A 347 13.79 -9.93 8.73
C ASN A 347 13.91 -11.24 7.91
N LEU A 348 15.12 -11.60 7.47
CA LEU A 348 15.38 -12.87 6.78
C LEU A 348 15.09 -14.10 7.67
N GLU A 349 15.25 -14.00 8.98
CA GLU A 349 15.02 -15.10 9.90
C GLU A 349 13.57 -15.22 10.39
N THR A 350 12.85 -14.10 10.46
CA THR A 350 11.57 -14.05 11.19
C THR A 350 10.34 -13.82 10.31
N SER A 351 10.50 -13.41 9.05
CA SER A 351 9.39 -13.06 8.15
C SER A 351 9.13 -14.05 7.01
N ASP A 352 8.02 -13.84 6.30
CA ASP A 352 7.62 -14.59 5.12
C ASP A 352 8.42 -14.22 3.84
N SER A 353 9.20 -13.14 3.89
CA SER A 353 9.84 -12.52 2.74
C SER A 353 10.82 -13.45 1.97
N PRO A 354 11.70 -14.23 2.63
CA PRO A 354 12.54 -15.21 1.93
C PRO A 354 11.75 -16.38 1.35
N TYR A 355 10.68 -16.79 2.02
CA TYR A 355 9.85 -17.91 1.57
C TYR A 355 9.15 -17.56 0.25
N ARG A 356 8.54 -16.37 0.16
CA ARG A 356 7.95 -15.85 -1.09
C ARG A 356 9.00 -15.69 -2.19
N TYR A 357 10.20 -15.23 -1.83
CA TYR A 357 11.31 -15.11 -2.77
C TYR A 357 11.65 -16.47 -3.41
N ASN A 358 11.78 -17.52 -2.59
CA ASN A 358 12.05 -18.88 -3.06
C ASN A 358 10.91 -19.41 -3.93
N ARG A 359 9.65 -19.19 -3.53
CA ARG A 359 8.48 -19.58 -4.34
C ARG A 359 8.50 -18.87 -5.70
N MET A 360 8.81 -17.59 -5.73
CA MET A 360 8.93 -16.82 -6.98
C MET A 360 10.07 -17.35 -7.86
N GLN A 361 11.20 -17.75 -7.28
CA GLN A 361 12.29 -18.38 -8.01
C GLN A 361 11.86 -19.69 -8.69
N GLU A 362 11.06 -20.54 -8.03
CA GLU A 362 10.52 -21.77 -8.65
C GLU A 362 9.61 -21.44 -9.86
N LEU A 363 8.73 -20.45 -9.69
CA LEU A 363 7.75 -20.07 -10.70
C LEU A 363 8.40 -19.46 -11.95
N ILE A 364 9.40 -18.59 -11.76
CA ILE A 364 10.18 -17.98 -12.85
C ILE A 364 11.17 -18.98 -13.45
N GLY A 365 11.73 -19.88 -12.64
CA GLY A 365 12.72 -20.88 -13.04
C GLY A 365 12.18 -21.96 -13.99
N SER A 366 10.86 -22.10 -14.11
CA SER A 366 10.23 -23.01 -15.08
C SER A 366 10.68 -22.76 -16.53
N SER A 367 10.68 -23.78 -17.39
CA SER A 367 11.11 -23.68 -18.80
C SER A 367 10.14 -22.89 -19.69
N GLN A 368 9.04 -22.36 -19.15
CA GLN A 368 8.05 -21.61 -19.91
C GLN A 368 8.47 -20.15 -20.03
N LEU A 369 8.47 -19.63 -21.26
CA LEU A 369 8.74 -18.20 -21.51
C LEU A 369 7.67 -17.32 -20.85
N ILE A 370 8.13 -16.23 -20.26
CA ILE A 370 7.29 -15.22 -19.63
C ILE A 370 6.55 -14.41 -20.71
N ASN A 371 5.28 -14.14 -20.44
CA ASN A 371 4.37 -13.26 -21.17
C ASN A 371 3.33 -12.71 -20.18
N PRO A 372 2.50 -11.71 -20.55
CA PRO A 372 1.54 -11.11 -19.60
C PRO A 372 0.59 -12.13 -18.93
N VAL A 373 0.12 -13.14 -19.66
CA VAL A 373 -0.76 -14.19 -19.10
C VAL A 373 -0.02 -15.06 -18.08
N ARG A 374 1.25 -15.40 -18.35
CA ARG A 374 2.11 -16.14 -17.42
C ARG A 374 2.39 -15.30 -16.16
N ILE A 375 2.65 -14.00 -16.30
CA ILE A 375 2.84 -13.11 -15.15
C ILE A 375 1.58 -13.06 -14.29
N ALA A 376 0.41 -12.88 -14.89
CA ALA A 376 -0.86 -12.90 -14.17
C ALA A 376 -1.05 -14.22 -13.40
N ALA A 377 -0.70 -15.37 -13.99
CA ALA A 377 -0.76 -16.67 -13.33
C ALA A 377 0.21 -16.77 -12.14
N ILE A 378 1.45 -16.28 -12.28
CA ILE A 378 2.45 -16.24 -11.20
C ILE A 378 1.97 -15.33 -10.06
N LEU A 379 1.48 -14.13 -10.37
CA LEU A 379 0.94 -13.18 -9.38
C LEU A 379 -0.33 -13.71 -8.70
N ARG A 380 -1.02 -14.68 -9.28
CA ARG A 380 -2.19 -15.35 -8.70
C ARG A 380 -1.83 -16.62 -7.90
N ASP A 381 -0.57 -17.04 -7.86
CA ASP A 381 -0.14 -18.27 -7.19
C ASP A 381 -0.33 -18.21 -5.67
N ARG A 382 -1.09 -19.19 -5.15
CA ARG A 382 -1.50 -19.27 -3.73
C ARG A 382 -0.76 -20.39 -2.97
N ALA A 383 0.18 -21.07 -3.62
CA ALA A 383 0.86 -22.22 -3.06
C ALA A 383 2.14 -21.81 -2.32
N GLY A 384 2.62 -22.71 -1.47
CA GLY A 384 3.93 -22.61 -0.84
C GLY A 384 5.06 -23.09 -1.76
N VAL A 385 6.28 -23.01 -1.25
CA VAL A 385 7.49 -23.60 -1.88
C VAL A 385 7.22 -25.09 -2.18
N GLY A 386 7.71 -25.58 -3.32
CA GLY A 386 7.41 -26.93 -3.79
C GLY A 386 5.98 -27.14 -4.31
N GLY A 387 5.16 -26.08 -4.34
CA GLY A 387 3.74 -26.19 -4.70
C GLY A 387 2.86 -26.73 -3.58
N GLU A 388 3.33 -26.68 -2.34
CA GLU A 388 2.61 -27.18 -1.18
C GLU A 388 1.35 -26.36 -0.86
N ASN A 389 0.34 -27.02 -0.29
CA ASN A 389 -0.84 -26.34 0.20
C ASN A 389 -0.60 -25.84 1.63
N ILE A 390 -0.28 -24.56 1.75
CA ILE A 390 0.01 -23.88 3.03
C ILE A 390 -1.23 -23.16 3.62
N GLY A 391 -2.41 -23.42 3.07
CA GLY A 391 -3.65 -22.74 3.44
C GLY A 391 -3.85 -21.41 2.71
N LEU A 392 -5.12 -21.08 2.41
CA LEU A 392 -5.46 -19.86 1.67
C LEU A 392 -5.34 -18.62 2.57
N GLY A 393 -4.71 -17.56 2.05
CA GLY A 393 -4.45 -16.35 2.82
C GLY A 393 -3.17 -16.42 3.67
N ASN A 394 -2.36 -17.46 3.51
CA ASN A 394 -1.05 -17.55 4.16
C ASN A 394 -0.07 -16.53 3.56
N GLN A 395 0.58 -15.76 4.42
CA GLN A 395 1.49 -14.68 4.05
C GLN A 395 2.73 -15.16 3.30
N LYS A 396 3.07 -16.45 3.43
CA LYS A 396 4.12 -17.12 2.65
C LYS A 396 3.79 -17.34 1.17
N SER A 397 2.54 -17.14 0.74
CA SER A 397 2.13 -17.24 -0.66
C SER A 397 2.35 -15.93 -1.43
N ILE A 398 2.52 -15.99 -2.77
CA ILE A 398 2.60 -14.79 -3.62
C ILE A 398 1.26 -14.05 -3.67
N ASN A 399 0.17 -14.81 -3.66
CA ASN A 399 -1.20 -14.31 -3.59
C ASN A 399 -1.82 -14.64 -2.23
N GLN A 400 -1.65 -13.71 -1.30
CA GLN A 400 -2.24 -13.76 0.04
C GLN A 400 -3.75 -13.43 0.06
N LEU A 401 -4.38 -13.16 -1.09
CA LEU A 401 -5.79 -12.75 -1.19
C LEU A 401 -6.13 -11.45 -0.43
N ILE A 402 -5.16 -10.53 -0.37
CA ILE A 402 -5.30 -9.18 0.21
C ILE A 402 -4.77 -8.07 -0.70
N ALA A 403 -4.30 -8.39 -1.91
CA ALA A 403 -3.71 -7.41 -2.81
C ALA A 403 -4.69 -6.28 -3.09
N HIS A 404 -4.27 -5.04 -2.83
CA HIS A 404 -5.03 -3.85 -3.20
C HIS A 404 -5.11 -3.74 -4.72
N HIS A 405 -3.99 -3.94 -5.40
CA HIS A 405 -3.90 -4.10 -6.84
C HIS A 405 -2.77 -5.03 -7.24
N SER A 406 -2.90 -5.57 -8.44
CA SER A 406 -1.82 -6.24 -9.15
C SER A 406 -1.66 -5.61 -10.52
N ILE A 407 -0.42 -5.49 -10.96
CA ILE A 407 -0.06 -4.75 -12.18
C ILE A 407 1.02 -5.46 -12.96
N ILE A 408 0.93 -5.38 -14.28
CA ILE A 408 1.90 -5.92 -15.23
C ILE A 408 2.30 -4.81 -16.19
N PHE A 409 3.60 -4.59 -16.36
CA PHE A 409 4.13 -3.61 -17.30
C PHE A 409 4.83 -4.30 -18.46
N ASN A 410 4.62 -3.78 -19.67
CA ASN A 410 5.45 -4.01 -20.84
C ASN A 410 5.96 -2.65 -21.34
N PRO A 411 7.10 -2.17 -20.82
CA PRO A 411 7.57 -0.82 -21.09
C PRO A 411 7.98 -0.60 -22.55
N GLY A 412 8.44 -1.64 -23.24
CA GLY A 412 8.83 -1.54 -24.65
C GLY A 412 7.66 -1.25 -25.58
N GLN A 413 6.44 -1.65 -25.20
CA GLN A 413 5.21 -1.37 -25.94
C GLN A 413 4.34 -0.29 -25.26
N GLN A 414 4.80 0.28 -24.14
CA GLN A 414 4.02 1.18 -23.28
C GLN A 414 2.64 0.61 -22.88
N LEU A 415 2.56 -0.71 -22.74
CA LEU A 415 1.35 -1.38 -22.30
C LEU A 415 1.40 -1.66 -20.80
N VAL A 416 0.25 -1.51 -20.15
CA VAL A 416 0.08 -1.85 -18.75
C VAL A 416 -1.22 -2.59 -18.53
N TRP A 417 -1.19 -3.62 -17.70
CA TRP A 417 -2.36 -4.37 -17.29
C TRP A 417 -2.59 -4.20 -15.80
N VAL A 418 -3.80 -3.86 -15.40
CA VAL A 418 -4.17 -3.69 -13.98
C VAL A 418 -5.29 -4.65 -13.61
N SER A 419 -5.12 -5.37 -12.51
CA SER A 419 -6.14 -6.29 -12.01
C SER A 419 -7.36 -5.57 -11.48
N THR A 420 -8.53 -6.12 -11.76
CA THR A 420 -9.80 -5.67 -11.22
C THR A 420 -10.19 -6.50 -10.00
N LYS A 421 -11.23 -6.05 -9.28
CA LYS A 421 -11.72 -6.78 -8.10
C LYS A 421 -12.22 -8.20 -8.43
N PRO A 422 -12.19 -9.13 -7.44
CA PRO A 422 -11.52 -8.99 -6.15
C PRO A 422 -10.00 -9.20 -6.28
N TRP A 423 -9.22 -8.36 -5.60
CA TRP A 423 -7.76 -8.41 -5.51
C TRP A 423 -7.06 -8.53 -6.88
N GLN A 424 -6.23 -9.56 -7.07
CA GLN A 424 -5.58 -9.94 -8.33
C GLN A 424 -6.31 -11.05 -9.10
N LEU A 425 -7.48 -11.49 -8.62
CA LEU A 425 -8.25 -12.59 -9.21
C LEU A 425 -9.20 -12.12 -10.32
N GLY A 426 -9.66 -10.88 -10.28
CA GLY A 426 -10.46 -10.32 -11.37
C GLY A 426 -9.69 -10.24 -12.69
N PRO A 427 -10.35 -9.92 -13.82
CA PRO A 427 -9.68 -9.66 -15.08
C PRO A 427 -8.53 -8.65 -14.93
N TYR A 428 -7.47 -8.82 -15.71
CA TYR A 428 -6.51 -7.74 -15.90
C TYR A 428 -6.87 -7.00 -17.17
N ILE A 429 -7.17 -5.71 -17.03
CA ILE A 429 -7.52 -4.85 -18.16
C ILE A 429 -6.29 -4.08 -18.64
N ALA A 430 -6.16 -3.95 -19.96
CA ALA A 430 -4.98 -3.40 -20.61
C ALA A 430 -5.18 -1.94 -21.00
N TYR A 431 -4.13 -1.14 -20.85
CA TYR A 431 -4.05 0.25 -21.29
C TYR A 431 -2.80 0.43 -22.17
N ASP A 432 -2.95 1.26 -23.20
CA ASP A 432 -1.85 1.71 -24.06
C ASP A 432 -1.57 3.19 -23.77
N LEU A 433 -0.44 3.47 -23.11
CA LEU A 433 -0.12 4.84 -22.71
C LEU A 433 0.10 5.76 -23.91
N SER A 434 0.60 5.22 -25.02
CA SER A 434 0.82 6.00 -26.23
C SER A 434 -0.50 6.51 -26.81
N VAL A 435 -1.55 5.68 -26.81
CA VAL A 435 -2.90 6.09 -27.22
C VAL A 435 -3.47 7.08 -26.20
N ILE A 436 -3.32 6.81 -24.91
CA ILE A 436 -3.89 7.65 -23.85
C ILE A 436 -3.38 9.09 -23.93
N PHE A 437 -2.06 9.28 -23.98
CA PHE A 437 -1.47 10.63 -23.98
C PHE A 437 -1.64 11.37 -25.30
N ASN A 438 -1.78 10.67 -26.44
CA ASN A 438 -1.91 11.32 -27.75
C ASN A 438 -3.37 11.58 -28.18
N GLU A 439 -4.31 10.72 -27.78
CA GLU A 439 -5.67 10.73 -28.35
C GLU A 439 -6.78 11.06 -27.35
N LEU A 440 -6.54 10.87 -26.04
CA LEU A 440 -7.56 11.04 -25.02
C LEU A 440 -7.58 12.38 -24.24
N PRO A 441 -6.68 13.38 -24.46
CA PRO A 441 -6.92 14.72 -23.94
C PRO A 441 -8.28 15.26 -24.40
N GLY A 442 -9.10 15.72 -23.46
CA GLY A 442 -10.42 16.31 -23.76
C GLY A 442 -11.49 15.32 -24.16
N LEU A 443 -11.44 14.08 -23.64
CA LEU A 443 -12.47 13.07 -23.84
C LEU A 443 -13.89 13.61 -23.51
N LYS A 444 -14.80 13.59 -24.49
CA LYS A 444 -16.17 14.12 -24.36
C LYS A 444 -17.27 13.08 -24.35
N LYS A 445 -16.92 11.82 -24.62
CA LYS A 445 -17.87 10.70 -24.72
C LYS A 445 -17.41 9.58 -23.81
N ASP A 446 -18.39 8.90 -23.23
CA ASP A 446 -18.16 7.75 -22.38
C ASP A 446 -17.82 6.54 -23.24
N SER A 447 -16.58 6.49 -23.72
CA SER A 447 -16.02 5.38 -24.49
C SER A 447 -15.01 4.61 -23.65
N SER A 448 -14.94 3.29 -23.85
CA SER A 448 -13.87 2.49 -23.27
C SER A 448 -12.52 2.96 -23.82
N ILE A 449 -11.51 2.98 -22.94
CA ILE A 449 -10.11 3.26 -23.27
C ILE A 449 -9.25 2.00 -23.08
N ILE A 450 -9.90 0.89 -22.74
CA ILE A 450 -9.29 -0.40 -22.47
C ILE A 450 -8.99 -1.07 -23.81
N VAL A 451 -7.82 -1.68 -23.92
CA VAL A 451 -7.46 -2.50 -25.08
C VAL A 451 -8.08 -3.89 -24.88
N ASP A 452 -9.36 -4.03 -25.22
CA ASP A 452 -10.16 -5.23 -24.91
C ASP A 452 -9.53 -6.54 -25.43
N SER A 453 -8.84 -6.50 -26.58
CA SER A 453 -8.15 -7.66 -27.16
C SER A 453 -6.99 -8.18 -26.32
N LEU A 454 -6.49 -7.40 -25.37
CA LEU A 454 -5.37 -7.74 -24.49
C LEU A 454 -5.82 -8.06 -23.05
N THR A 455 -7.12 -8.00 -22.75
CA THR A 455 -7.65 -8.33 -21.43
C THR A 455 -7.33 -9.78 -21.06
N ILE A 456 -6.72 -9.98 -19.89
CA ILE A 456 -6.49 -11.31 -19.32
C ILE A 456 -7.72 -11.68 -18.49
N PRO A 457 -8.38 -12.83 -18.72
CA PRO A 457 -9.61 -13.17 -18.02
C PRO A 457 -9.40 -13.36 -16.51
N ALA A 458 -10.52 -13.33 -15.79
CA ALA A 458 -10.57 -13.63 -14.36
C ALA A 458 -9.99 -15.02 -14.06
N ASP A 459 -9.41 -15.18 -12.88
CA ASP A 459 -8.91 -16.47 -12.39
C ASP A 459 -10.08 -17.45 -12.21
N SER A 460 -9.96 -18.66 -12.75
CA SER A 460 -10.96 -19.72 -12.58
C SER A 460 -11.20 -20.10 -11.11
N PHE A 461 -10.25 -19.81 -10.21
CA PHE A 461 -10.38 -19.98 -8.77
C PHE A 461 -11.62 -19.27 -8.20
N LEU A 462 -12.03 -18.13 -8.75
CA LEU A 462 -13.24 -17.42 -8.30
C LEU A 462 -14.52 -18.26 -8.37
N TYR A 463 -14.53 -19.28 -9.21
CA TYR A 463 -15.68 -20.16 -9.40
C TYR A 463 -15.54 -21.50 -8.66
N SER A 464 -14.44 -21.70 -7.93
CA SER A 464 -14.10 -22.96 -7.29
C SER A 464 -14.76 -23.12 -5.91
N LYS A 465 -14.73 -24.36 -5.38
CA LYS A 465 -15.22 -24.64 -4.03
C LYS A 465 -14.30 -24.03 -2.97
N GLU A 466 -13.00 -24.04 -3.24
CA GLU A 466 -11.95 -23.52 -2.37
C GLU A 466 -12.13 -22.01 -2.14
N TYR A 467 -12.50 -21.25 -3.17
CA TYR A 467 -12.82 -19.83 -3.01
C TYR A 467 -14.04 -19.60 -2.12
N LYS A 468 -15.12 -20.38 -2.30
CA LYS A 468 -16.30 -20.31 -1.41
C LYS A 468 -15.95 -20.67 0.04
N ASN A 469 -15.10 -21.69 0.23
CA ASN A 469 -14.60 -22.06 1.55
C ASN A 469 -13.75 -20.94 2.16
N PHE A 470 -12.92 -20.25 1.38
CA PHE A 470 -12.14 -19.11 1.85
C PHE A 470 -13.01 -17.91 2.28
N LEU A 471 -14.08 -17.60 1.54
CA LEU A 471 -15.04 -16.58 1.97
C LEU A 471 -15.71 -16.98 3.28
N ARG A 472 -16.10 -18.25 3.41
CA ARG A 472 -16.66 -18.79 4.65
C ARG A 472 -15.66 -18.72 5.80
N TYR A 473 -14.37 -18.96 5.55
CA TYR A 473 -13.29 -18.78 6.50
C TYR A 473 -13.23 -17.33 7.00
N LYS A 474 -13.26 -16.34 6.10
CA LYS A 474 -13.22 -14.91 6.49
C LYS A 474 -14.40 -14.52 7.39
N GLU A 475 -15.60 -14.96 7.05
CA GLU A 475 -16.81 -14.73 7.87
C GLU A 475 -16.67 -15.34 9.26
N LEU A 476 -16.30 -16.62 9.33
CA LEU A 476 -16.17 -17.34 10.60
C LEU A 476 -15.02 -16.80 11.44
N LYS A 477 -13.88 -16.45 10.83
CA LYS A 477 -12.75 -15.79 11.51
C LYS A 477 -13.23 -14.54 12.25
N ALA A 478 -13.91 -13.63 11.55
CA ALA A 478 -14.41 -12.39 12.16
C ALA A 478 -15.40 -12.67 13.30
N HIS A 479 -16.26 -13.68 13.13
CA HIS A 479 -17.21 -14.09 14.15
C HIS A 479 -16.53 -14.64 15.42
N PHE A 480 -15.58 -15.58 15.28
CA PHE A 480 -14.82 -16.12 16.40
C PHE A 480 -13.98 -15.05 17.11
N GLN A 481 -13.29 -14.19 16.36
CA GLN A 481 -12.49 -13.09 16.94
C GLN A 481 -13.36 -12.13 17.77
N LYS A 482 -14.57 -11.82 17.30
CA LYS A 482 -15.51 -11.00 18.07
C LYS A 482 -15.87 -11.66 19.41
N ILE A 483 -16.15 -12.97 19.42
CA ILE A 483 -16.47 -13.71 20.65
C ILE A 483 -15.27 -13.75 21.59
N ILE A 484 -14.06 -13.97 21.07
CA ILE A 484 -12.82 -14.02 21.88
C ILE A 484 -12.56 -12.67 22.55
N ASN A 485 -12.76 -11.56 21.85
CA ASN A 485 -12.46 -10.21 22.34
C ASN A 485 -13.56 -9.61 23.24
N ASP A 486 -14.77 -10.17 23.25
CA ASP A 486 -15.88 -9.66 24.06
C ASP A 486 -15.84 -10.23 25.49
N GLU A 487 -15.39 -9.45 26.47
CA GLU A 487 -15.35 -9.85 27.89
C GLU A 487 -16.74 -10.20 28.46
N SER A 488 -17.83 -9.69 27.87
CA SER A 488 -19.20 -9.97 28.29
C SER A 488 -19.79 -11.25 27.67
N ALA A 489 -19.09 -11.87 26.72
CA ALA A 489 -19.54 -13.06 26.00
C ALA A 489 -19.41 -14.37 26.81
N GLU A 490 -19.76 -14.35 28.10
CA GLU A 490 -19.71 -15.51 29.00
C GLU A 490 -20.63 -16.67 28.57
N ASN A 491 -21.49 -16.51 27.55
CA ASN A 491 -22.49 -17.52 27.17
C ASN A 491 -22.68 -17.75 25.66
N LEU A 492 -21.76 -17.31 24.78
CA LEU A 492 -21.84 -17.63 23.34
C LEU A 492 -21.09 -18.94 23.02
N ASN A 493 -21.62 -20.05 23.55
CA ASN A 493 -21.23 -21.37 23.07
C ASN A 493 -21.83 -21.52 21.66
N LEU A 494 -20.99 -21.45 20.63
CA LEU A 494 -21.38 -21.81 19.28
C LEU A 494 -21.59 -23.31 19.24
N ASP A 495 -22.53 -23.76 18.42
CA ASP A 495 -22.71 -25.19 18.20
C ASP A 495 -21.42 -25.83 17.63
N ASP A 496 -21.27 -27.13 17.87
CA ASP A 496 -20.14 -27.90 17.34
C ASP A 496 -20.06 -27.79 15.80
N ASP A 497 -21.21 -27.59 15.13
CA ASP A 497 -21.33 -27.35 13.70
C ASP A 497 -20.53 -26.14 13.22
N SER A 498 -20.56 -25.02 13.95
CA SER A 498 -19.81 -23.81 13.61
C SER A 498 -18.29 -24.01 13.72
N THR A 499 -17.83 -24.74 14.73
CA THR A 499 -16.39 -25.04 14.91
C THR A 499 -15.89 -25.98 13.81
N HIS A 500 -16.69 -27.00 13.46
CA HIS A 500 -16.39 -27.91 12.35
C HIS A 500 -16.40 -27.20 10.99
N ALA A 501 -17.35 -26.29 10.78
CA ALA A 501 -17.41 -25.47 9.58
C ALA A 501 -16.15 -24.60 9.44
N PHE A 502 -15.63 -24.06 10.55
CA PHE A 502 -14.42 -23.24 10.51
C PHE A 502 -13.18 -24.08 10.20
N LEU A 503 -13.02 -25.24 10.83
CA LEU A 503 -11.95 -26.20 10.50
C LEU A 503 -11.95 -26.59 9.01
N LYS A 504 -13.14 -26.91 8.46
CA LYS A 504 -13.28 -27.29 7.05
C LYS A 504 -13.09 -26.14 6.07
N SER A 505 -13.27 -24.89 6.52
CA SER A 505 -13.20 -23.72 5.64
C SER A 505 -11.78 -23.43 5.14
N ASN A 506 -10.74 -23.76 5.92
CA ASN A 506 -9.35 -23.56 5.54
C ASN A 506 -8.40 -24.50 6.33
N PRO A 507 -8.45 -25.83 6.09
CA PRO A 507 -7.86 -26.84 6.97
C PRO A 507 -6.32 -26.85 7.02
N GLU A 508 -5.65 -26.23 6.05
CA GLU A 508 -4.18 -26.13 6.06
C GLU A 508 -3.68 -24.83 6.70
N PHE A 509 -4.57 -23.89 7.01
CA PHE A 509 -4.17 -22.60 7.54
C PHE A 509 -4.10 -22.60 9.07
N TYR A 510 -2.89 -22.37 9.60
CA TYR A 510 -2.60 -22.41 11.05
C TYR A 510 -3.56 -21.57 11.88
N LEU A 511 -3.96 -20.40 11.36
CA LEU A 511 -4.76 -19.42 12.10
C LEU A 511 -6.16 -19.94 12.44
N VAL A 512 -6.71 -20.89 11.67
CA VAL A 512 -7.98 -21.55 12.02
C VAL A 512 -7.86 -22.25 13.37
N TYR A 513 -6.78 -23.01 13.55
CA TYR A 513 -6.51 -23.77 14.76
C TYR A 513 -6.13 -22.85 15.92
N SER A 514 -5.29 -21.85 15.69
CA SER A 514 -4.90 -20.88 16.72
C SER A 514 -6.13 -20.14 17.29
N ILE A 515 -7.04 -19.67 16.42
CA ILE A 515 -8.26 -18.97 16.84
C ILE A 515 -9.21 -19.90 17.59
N LEU A 516 -9.37 -21.15 17.13
CA LEU A 516 -10.20 -22.12 17.86
C LEU A 516 -9.58 -22.51 19.20
N GLY A 517 -8.25 -22.54 19.31
CA GLY A 517 -7.56 -22.72 20.58
C GLY A 517 -7.89 -21.60 21.57
N ASP A 518 -7.85 -20.34 21.12
CA ASP A 518 -8.25 -19.19 21.95
C ASP A 518 -9.71 -19.28 22.37
N TYR A 519 -10.58 -19.68 21.44
CA TYR A 519 -12.00 -19.88 21.69
C TYR A 519 -12.26 -20.95 22.77
N PHE A 520 -11.68 -22.15 22.63
CA PHE A 520 -11.88 -23.23 23.60
C PHE A 520 -11.22 -22.94 24.95
N ARG A 521 -10.10 -22.23 24.97
CA ARG A 521 -9.51 -21.73 26.21
C ARG A 521 -10.48 -20.80 26.93
N LYS A 522 -11.11 -19.86 26.22
CA LYS A 522 -12.12 -18.95 26.78
C LYS A 522 -13.35 -19.70 27.35
N LEU A 523 -13.75 -20.81 26.73
CA LEU A 523 -14.82 -21.69 27.22
C LEU A 523 -14.40 -22.59 28.41
N GLY A 524 -13.18 -22.44 28.95
CA GLY A 524 -12.70 -23.29 30.03
C GLY A 524 -12.44 -24.75 29.61
N ARG A 525 -12.10 -24.98 28.34
CA ARG A 525 -11.75 -26.31 27.79
C ARG A 525 -10.26 -26.38 27.40
N PRO A 526 -9.34 -26.40 28.37
CA PRO A 526 -7.90 -26.28 28.12
C PRO A 526 -7.32 -27.45 27.32
N GLU A 527 -7.80 -28.69 27.52
CA GLU A 527 -7.33 -29.86 26.78
C GLU A 527 -7.55 -29.72 25.27
N LYS A 528 -8.75 -29.28 24.87
CA LYS A 528 -9.09 -29.04 23.46
C LYS A 528 -8.33 -27.85 22.88
N ALA A 529 -8.09 -26.82 23.69
CA ALA A 529 -7.28 -25.68 23.28
C ALA A 529 -5.83 -26.10 23.00
N LEU A 530 -5.24 -26.93 23.87
CA LEU A 530 -3.89 -27.46 23.72
C LEU A 530 -3.75 -28.28 22.44
N GLU A 531 -4.67 -29.21 22.17
CA GLU A 531 -4.68 -30.01 20.93
C GLU A 531 -4.67 -29.10 19.69
N LEU A 532 -5.51 -28.06 19.68
CA LEU A 532 -5.59 -27.14 18.54
C LEU A 532 -4.34 -26.29 18.37
N TYR A 533 -3.71 -25.83 19.46
CA TYR A 533 -2.44 -25.10 19.35
C TYR A 533 -1.32 -26.00 18.84
N GLU A 534 -1.26 -27.26 19.28
CA GLU A 534 -0.30 -28.24 18.78
C GLU A 534 -0.52 -28.52 17.28
N ILE A 535 -1.77 -28.63 16.83
CA ILE A 535 -2.08 -28.71 15.39
C ILE A 535 -1.67 -27.42 14.66
N ALA A 536 -1.91 -26.24 15.22
CA ALA A 536 -1.49 -24.97 14.62
C ALA A 536 0.02 -24.94 14.38
N LEU A 537 0.83 -25.38 15.35
CA LEU A 537 2.30 -25.48 15.24
C LEU A 537 2.76 -26.53 14.22
N SER A 538 1.91 -27.47 13.82
CA SER A 538 2.20 -28.43 12.75
C SER A 538 1.95 -27.87 11.33
N LYS A 539 1.27 -26.73 11.22
CA LYS A 539 0.98 -26.06 9.95
C LYS A 539 2.08 -25.06 9.59
N GLU A 540 2.08 -24.60 8.34
CA GLU A 540 3.03 -23.61 7.87
C GLU A 540 2.70 -22.22 8.46
N ILE A 541 3.49 -21.76 9.41
CA ILE A 541 3.32 -20.45 10.07
C ILE A 541 4.27 -19.42 9.45
N PRO A 542 3.79 -18.25 8.99
CA PRO A 542 4.60 -17.28 8.27
C PRO A 542 5.66 -16.59 9.14
N TYR A 543 5.29 -16.21 10.37
CA TYR A 543 6.13 -15.39 11.24
C TYR A 543 6.64 -16.17 12.45
N LYS A 544 7.90 -15.92 12.83
CA LYS A 544 8.47 -16.50 14.06
C LYS A 544 7.74 -16.03 15.32
N ALA A 545 7.30 -14.77 15.35
CA ALA A 545 6.53 -14.22 16.46
C ALA A 545 5.22 -14.99 16.71
N ASP A 546 4.52 -15.40 15.66
CA ASP A 546 3.30 -16.21 15.77
C ASP A 546 3.59 -17.60 16.33
N VAL A 547 4.72 -18.22 15.93
CA VAL A 547 5.17 -19.51 16.48
C VAL A 547 5.44 -19.38 17.99
N ASP A 548 6.18 -18.34 18.38
CA ASP A 548 6.59 -18.12 19.76
C ASP A 548 5.37 -17.76 20.66
N ASP A 549 4.42 -16.98 20.14
CA ASP A 549 3.16 -16.68 20.83
C ASP A 549 2.31 -17.96 21.05
N ILE A 550 2.14 -18.81 20.03
CA ILE A 550 1.41 -20.07 20.19
C ILE A 550 2.10 -20.99 21.20
N LYS A 551 3.44 -21.09 21.18
CA LYS A 551 4.20 -21.86 22.19
C LYS A 551 4.02 -21.30 23.60
N GLY A 552 4.09 -19.98 23.77
CA GLY A 552 3.85 -19.35 25.07
C GLY A 552 2.45 -19.63 25.63
N ARG A 553 1.43 -19.66 24.76
CA ARG A 553 0.06 -20.05 25.14
C ARG A 553 -0.03 -21.51 25.59
N ILE A 554 0.68 -22.43 24.92
CA ILE A 554 0.77 -23.84 25.32
C ILE A 554 1.44 -23.98 26.68
N GLU A 555 2.57 -23.31 26.91
CA GLU A 555 3.30 -23.36 28.18
C GLU A 555 2.44 -22.85 29.34
N LYS A 556 1.71 -21.75 29.12
CA LYS A 556 0.78 -21.21 30.11
C LYS A 556 -0.30 -22.24 30.49
N LEU A 557 -0.91 -22.92 29.51
CA LEU A 557 -1.94 -23.92 29.77
C LEU A 557 -1.41 -25.20 30.44
N LYS A 558 -0.13 -25.55 30.25
CA LYS A 558 0.48 -26.72 30.92
C LYS A 558 0.83 -26.44 32.39
N ASN A 559 0.91 -25.17 32.77
CA ASN A 559 1.28 -24.71 34.11
C ASN A 559 0.07 -24.25 34.95
N GLU A 560 -1.11 -24.10 34.33
CA GLU A 560 -2.42 -23.91 34.98
C GLU A 560 -3.03 -25.26 35.35
#